data_AF-A0A1Z9EVN8-F1
#
_entry.id   AF-A0A1Z9EVN8-F1
#
_cell.length_a   1.000
_cell.length_b   1.000
_cell.length_c   1.000
_cell.angle_alpha   90.00
_cell.angle_beta   90.00
_cell.angle_gamma   90.00
#
_symmetry.space_group_name_H-M   'P 1'
#
loop_
_entity.id
_entity.type
_entity.pdbx_description
1 polymer ?
#
loop_
_entity_poly.entity_id
_entity_poly.type
_entity_poly.pdbx_seq_one_letter_code
_entity_poly.pdbx_strand_id
1 'polypeptide(L)'
;MKSEKHVSGQELCEAARQYAQQQYGYLATKVLSSWGICATADIGEIVFNMIDMGQMRKTSDDRREDFHDVYSFEDAFVRDIVFALPDSL
;
A
#
# COMPACT_ATOMS: atom_id res chain seq x y z
N MET A 1 -25.69 -6.91 10.97
CA MET A 1 -24.70 -7.32 9.95
C MET A 1 -23.69 -6.18 9.88
N LYS A 2 -22.45 -6.36 10.35
CA LYS A 2 -21.41 -5.33 10.14
C LYS A 2 -21.22 -5.24 8.64
N SER A 3 -21.48 -4.07 8.05
CA SER A 3 -21.07 -3.80 6.67
C SER A 3 -19.60 -4.13 6.57
N GLU A 4 -19.22 -5.08 5.72
CA GLU A 4 -17.81 -5.26 5.38
C GLU A 4 -17.34 -3.90 4.87
N LYS A 5 -16.45 -3.25 5.62
CA LYS A 5 -15.89 -1.97 5.19
C LYS A 5 -15.03 -2.28 3.97
N HIS A 6 -15.57 -1.99 2.80
CA HIS A 6 -14.80 -1.96 1.58
C HIS A 6 -13.71 -0.89 1.74
N VAL A 7 -12.49 -1.25 1.35
CA VAL A 7 -11.32 -0.37 1.36
C VAL A 7 -10.98 -0.15 -0.11
N SER A 8 -10.90 1.10 -0.53
CA SER A 8 -10.54 1.43 -1.92
C SER A 8 -9.07 1.11 -2.20
N GLY A 9 -8.70 1.00 -3.48
CA GLY A 9 -7.31 0.81 -3.87
C GLY A 9 -6.38 1.91 -3.35
N GLN A 10 -6.86 3.15 -3.35
CA GLN A 10 -6.12 4.32 -2.84
C GLN A 10 -5.94 4.26 -1.31
N GLU A 11 -6.99 3.90 -0.57
CA GLU A 11 -6.92 3.72 0.89
C GLU A 11 -5.95 2.59 1.26
N LEU A 12 -5.96 1.50 0.49
CA LEU A 12 -5.05 0.38 0.69
C LEU A 12 -3.59 0.77 0.40
N CYS A 13 -3.34 1.52 -0.68
CA CYS A 13 -2.01 2.03 -1.00
C CYS A 13 -1.47 2.93 0.11
N GLU A 14 -2.32 3.82 0.64
CA GLU A 14 -1.95 4.76 1.69
C GLU A 14 -1.69 4.05 3.03
N ALA A 15 -2.52 3.06 3.38
CA ALA A 15 -2.27 2.21 4.54
C ALA A 15 -0.95 1.43 4.41
N ALA A 16 -0.68 0.88 3.22
CA ALA A 16 0.57 0.20 2.92
C ALA A 16 1.78 1.14 3.02
N ARG A 17 1.65 2.40 2.57
CA ARG A 17 2.67 3.44 2.70
C ARG A 17 3.04 3.66 4.16
N GLN A 18 2.03 3.96 4.98
CA GLN A 18 2.22 4.25 6.40
C GLN A 18 2.82 3.05 7.13
N TYR A 19 2.34 1.84 6.82
CA TYR A 19 2.88 0.62 7.41
C TYR A 19 4.34 0.38 7.02
N ALA A 20 4.69 0.53 5.74
CA ALA A 20 6.06 0.39 5.27
C ALA A 20 7.01 1.43 5.89
N GLN A 21 6.55 2.69 6.03
CA GLN A 21 7.29 3.74 6.74
C GLN A 21 7.54 3.37 8.21
N GLN A 22 6.51 2.89 8.92
CA GLN A 22 6.63 2.50 10.33
C GLN A 22 7.59 1.32 10.53
N GLN A 23 7.57 0.33 9.63
CA GLN A 23 8.39 -0.87 9.76
C GLN A 23 9.84 -0.67 9.31
N TYR A 24 10.05 0.12 8.24
CA TYR A 24 11.33 0.15 7.55
C TYR A 24 11.95 1.55 7.41
N GLY A 25 11.18 2.61 7.69
CA GLY A 25 11.64 4.00 7.54
C GLY A 25 12.25 4.26 6.16
N TYR A 26 13.45 4.84 6.12
CA TYR A 26 14.20 5.13 4.89
C TYR A 26 14.53 3.89 4.05
N LEU A 27 14.48 2.69 4.64
CA LEU A 27 14.73 1.44 3.91
C LEU A 27 13.49 0.91 3.19
N ALA A 28 12.30 1.51 3.41
CA ALA A 28 11.04 1.03 2.83
C ALA A 28 11.14 0.81 1.32
N THR A 29 11.65 1.78 0.55
CA THR A 29 11.84 1.63 -0.90
C THR A 29 12.73 0.44 -1.24
N LYS A 30 13.84 0.25 -0.52
CA LYS A 30 14.77 -0.86 -0.80
C LYS A 30 14.16 -2.22 -0.45
N VAL A 31 13.44 -2.30 0.67
CA VAL A 31 12.75 -3.52 1.10
C VAL A 31 11.65 -3.89 0.11
N LEU A 32 10.76 -2.95 -0.23
CA LEU A 32 9.67 -3.19 -1.17
C LEU A 32 10.19 -3.56 -2.57
N SER A 33 11.20 -2.86 -3.09
CA SER A 33 11.80 -3.22 -4.37
C SER A 33 12.45 -4.61 -4.37
N SER A 34 12.97 -5.08 -3.23
CA SER A 34 13.50 -6.45 -3.12
C SER A 34 12.42 -7.52 -3.24
N TRP A 35 11.16 -7.17 -2.98
CA TRP A 35 9.99 -8.02 -3.19
C TRP A 35 9.36 -7.85 -4.58
N GLY A 36 9.92 -6.97 -5.41
CA GLY A 36 9.39 -6.62 -6.73
C GLY A 36 8.31 -5.53 -6.70
N ILE A 37 8.11 -4.83 -5.58
CA ILE A 37 7.14 -3.74 -5.45
C ILE A 37 7.89 -2.41 -5.64
N CYS A 38 7.67 -1.75 -6.77
CA CYS A 38 8.37 -0.53 -7.18
C CYS A 38 7.43 0.67 -7.37
N ALA A 39 6.13 0.43 -7.51
CA ALA A 39 5.09 1.46 -7.60
C ALA A 39 3.80 0.98 -6.92
N THR A 40 2.86 1.90 -6.71
CA THR A 40 1.54 1.57 -6.17
C THR A 40 0.76 0.62 -7.08
N ALA A 41 1.01 0.65 -8.40
CA ALA A 41 0.43 -0.30 -9.36
C ALA A 41 0.78 -1.76 -9.03
N ASP A 42 1.98 -2.03 -8.51
CA ASP A 42 2.40 -3.40 -8.15
C ASP A 42 1.60 -3.93 -6.94
N ILE A 43 1.17 -3.04 -6.04
CA ILE A 43 0.25 -3.39 -4.95
C ILE A 43 -1.11 -3.80 -5.55
N GLY A 44 -1.57 -3.07 -6.57
CA GLY A 44 -2.77 -3.43 -7.32
C GLY A 44 -2.68 -4.82 -7.93
N GLU A 45 -1.57 -5.17 -8.58
CA GLU A 45 -1.39 -6.51 -9.14
C GLU A 45 -1.43 -7.61 -8.06
N ILE A 46 -0.84 -7.38 -6.88
CA ILE A 46 -0.94 -8.32 -5.76
C ILE A 46 -2.41 -8.52 -5.36
N VAL A 47 -3.16 -7.43 -5.17
CA VAL A 47 -4.57 -7.47 -4.77
C VAL A 47 -5.42 -8.20 -5.81
N PHE A 48 -5.25 -7.89 -7.09
CA PHE A 48 -6.00 -8.54 -8.16
C PHE A 48 -5.64 -10.02 -8.31
N ASN A 49 -4.37 -10.40 -8.12
CA ASN A 49 -4.00 -11.81 -8.06
C ASN A 49 -4.69 -12.53 -6.87
N MET A 50 -4.81 -11.86 -5.72
CA MET A 50 -5.54 -12.42 -4.57
C MET A 50 -7.05 -12.53 -4.82
N ILE A 51 -7.64 -11.61 -5.58
CA ILE A 51 -9.03 -11.70 -6.05
C ILE A 51 -9.21 -12.91 -6.98
N ASP A 52 -8.31 -13.08 -7.96
CA ASP A 52 -8.36 -14.18 -8.92
C ASP A 52 -8.19 -15.55 -8.23
N MET A 53 -7.41 -15.62 -7.14
CA MET A 53 -7.27 -16.80 -6.28
C MET A 53 -8.42 -16.98 -5.27
N GLY A 54 -9.43 -16.11 -5.27
CA GLY A 54 -10.58 -16.16 -4.36
C GLY A 54 -10.27 -15.82 -2.90
N GLN A 55 -9.11 -15.24 -2.61
CA GLN A 55 -8.69 -14.82 -1.26
C GLN A 55 -9.21 -13.43 -0.89
N MET A 56 -9.52 -12.60 -1.89
CA MET A 56 -10.12 -11.28 -1.70
C MET A 56 -11.36 -11.14 -2.58
N ARG A 57 -12.23 -10.18 -2.22
CA ARG A 57 -13.41 -9.82 -3.00
C ARG A 57 -13.28 -8.38 -3.46
N LYS A 58 -13.68 -8.13 -4.70
CA LYS A 58 -13.85 -6.79 -5.24
C LYS A 58 -15.31 -6.40 -5.34
N THR A 59 -15.57 -5.11 -5.44
CA THR A 59 -16.82 -4.54 -5.91
C THR A 59 -16.83 -4.48 -7.44
N SER A 60 -17.96 -4.07 -8.02
CA SER A 60 -18.06 -3.85 -9.47
C SER A 60 -17.23 -2.67 -9.96
N ASP A 61 -16.92 -1.73 -9.07
CA ASP A 61 -16.28 -0.46 -9.42
C ASP A 61 -14.76 -0.51 -9.30
N ASP A 62 -14.21 -1.49 -8.56
CA ASP A 62 -12.77 -1.65 -8.37
C ASP A 62 -12.05 -2.01 -9.67
N ARG A 63 -10.99 -1.24 -9.95
CA ARG A 63 -10.12 -1.43 -11.11
C ARG A 63 -8.65 -1.40 -10.72
N ARG A 64 -7.78 -1.96 -11.57
CA ARG A 64 -6.33 -1.93 -11.36
C ARG A 64 -5.81 -0.49 -11.35
N GLU A 65 -6.44 0.36 -12.15
CA GLU A 65 -6.14 1.77 -12.28
C GLU A 65 -6.35 2.55 -10.97
N ASP A 66 -7.14 2.05 -10.02
CA ASP A 66 -7.29 2.66 -8.69
C ASP A 66 -5.99 2.65 -7.87
N PHE A 67 -5.02 1.84 -8.30
CA PHE A 67 -3.69 1.72 -7.70
C PHE A 67 -2.63 2.47 -8.49
N HIS A 68 -2.94 3.01 -9.68
CA HIS A 68 -1.95 3.69 -10.49
C HIS A 68 -1.69 5.10 -9.96
N ASP A 69 -0.40 5.45 -9.88
CA ASP A 69 0.07 6.81 -9.57
C ASP A 69 -0.53 7.45 -8.30
N VAL A 70 -0.93 6.64 -7.30
CA VAL A 70 -1.49 7.15 -6.03
C VAL A 70 -0.45 7.99 -5.28
N TYR A 71 0.81 7.56 -5.31
CA TYR A 71 1.97 8.34 -4.88
C TYR A 71 3.25 7.79 -5.51
N SER A 72 4.30 8.63 -5.54
CA SER A 72 5.66 8.19 -5.90
C SER A 72 6.37 7.63 -4.66
N PHE A 73 7.16 6.57 -4.83
CA PHE A 73 7.97 6.00 -3.72
C PHE A 73 9.07 6.97 -3.25
N GLU A 74 9.53 7.86 -4.13
CA GLU A 74 10.49 8.90 -3.77
C GLU A 74 9.88 9.89 -2.76
N ASP A 75 8.70 10.43 -3.07
CA ASP A 75 8.03 11.36 -2.16
C ASP A 75 7.61 10.63 -0.87
N ALA A 76 7.02 9.45 -1.02
CA ALA A 76 6.46 8.67 0.08
C ALA A 76 7.49 8.16 1.09
N PHE A 77 8.70 7.78 0.70
CA PHE A 77 9.65 7.11 1.60
C PHE A 77 10.96 7.86 1.79
N VAL A 78 11.17 8.98 1.10
CA VAL A 78 12.39 9.79 1.23
C VAL A 78 12.09 11.20 1.73
N ARG A 79 11.02 11.84 1.23
CA ARG A 79 10.69 13.23 1.59
C ARG A 79 9.78 13.32 2.82
N ASP A 80 8.73 12.50 2.87
CA ASP A 80 7.68 12.61 3.90
C ASP A 80 7.81 11.57 5.02
N ILE A 81 9.04 11.26 5.46
CA ILE A 81 9.23 10.35 6.60
C ILE A 81 8.73 11.00 7.89
N VAL A 82 7.75 10.34 8.50
CA VAL A 82 7.33 10.65 9.86
C VAL A 82 8.24 9.89 10.81
N PHE A 83 9.13 10.60 11.49
CA PHE A 83 9.81 10.04 12.66
C PHE A 83 8.77 9.87 13.78
N ALA A 84 8.19 8.68 13.87
CA ALA A 84 7.47 8.29 15.07
C ALA A 84 8.51 8.15 16.19
N LEU A 85 8.56 9.13 17.10
CA LEU A 85 9.21 8.92 18.38
C LEU A 85 8.50 7.72 19.04
N PRO A 86 9.23 6.73 19.58
CA PRO A 86 8.58 5.67 20.35
C PRO A 86 7.81 6.33 21.49
N ASP A 87 6.62 5.79 21.81
CA ASP A 87 5.79 6.19 22.95
C ASP A 87 6.46 5.82 24.28
N SER A 88 7.71 6.24 24.52
CA SER A 88 8.47 6.11 25.76
C SER A 88 9.83 6.82 25.62
N LEU A 89 9.90 8.07 26.10
CA LEU A 89 11.08 8.63 26.76
C LEU A 89 10.69 9.05 28.17
#